data_AF-A0AAD7MXF4-F1
#
_entry.id   AF-A0AAD7MXF4-F1
#
_cell.length_a   1.000
_cell.length_b   1.000
_cell.length_c   1.000
_cell.angle_alpha   90.00
_cell.angle_beta   90.00
_cell.angle_gamma   90.00
#
_symmetry.space_group_name_H-M   'P 1'
#
loop_
_entity.id
_entity.type
_entity.pdbx_description
1 polymer ?
#
loop_
_entity_poly.entity_id
_entity_poly.type
_entity_poly.pdbx_seq_one_letter_code
_entity_poly.pdbx_strand_id
1 'polypeptide(L)'
;MVRFHFPSSCLLTTAPQFYCMQLVGNISLILGPVAQYHENSRYYSAIKPAPNPAVDNALPHITIQCPVYKESLRKTIAPSVLWVKKAMQTYAHQGGTSAIFICDDRMQVVSEEERKERMAFYAEHDIGWVARPGNNEDGFVRPGKFKKASNMNYGLALSLKLERHLSALEAAAVAEDDNECLEEWALRLAVQEMY
;
A
#
# COMPACT_ATOMS: atom_id res chain seq x y z
N MET A 1 5.80 30.10 27.80
CA MET A 1 7.04 29.62 27.14
C MET A 1 7.78 28.74 28.14
N VAL A 2 7.59 27.42 28.09
CA VAL A 2 8.23 26.49 29.04
C VAL A 2 9.63 26.18 28.52
N ARG A 3 10.66 26.70 29.20
CA ARG A 3 12.06 26.36 28.91
C ARG A 3 12.38 25.04 29.60
N PHE A 4 12.46 23.96 28.83
CA PHE A 4 13.05 22.71 29.29
C PHE A 4 14.55 22.92 29.45
N HIS A 5 15.02 23.03 30.70
CA HIS A 5 16.43 22.98 31.04
C HIS A 5 16.84 21.50 31.07
N PHE A 6 17.37 20.99 29.96
CA PHE A 6 18.08 19.73 29.98
C PHE A 6 19.46 19.98 30.60
N PRO A 7 19.79 19.39 31.76
CA PRO A 7 21.10 19.59 32.37
C PRO A 7 22.15 18.99 31.43
N SER A 8 23.17 19.79 31.07
CA SER A 8 24.23 19.43 30.12
C SER A 8 24.95 18.12 30.49
N SER A 9 24.93 17.74 31.77
CA SER A 9 25.44 16.48 32.29
C SER A 9 24.68 15.23 31.81
N CYS A 10 23.40 15.35 31.45
CA CYS A 10 22.58 14.23 30.97
C CYS A 10 22.86 13.90 29.49
N LEU A 11 23.24 14.89 28.68
CA LEU A 11 23.63 14.69 27.28
C LEU A 11 25.03 14.08 27.14
N LEU A 12 25.93 14.39 28.07
CA LEU A 12 27.32 13.91 28.07
C LEU A 12 27.46 12.43 28.43
N THR A 13 26.53 11.85 29.19
CA THR A 13 26.56 10.41 29.55
C THR A 13 25.78 9.55 28.56
N THR A 14 24.69 10.07 28.00
CA THR A 14 23.79 9.32 27.11
C THR A 14 24.39 9.06 25.73
N ALA A 15 25.10 10.03 25.15
CA ALA A 15 25.69 9.86 23.81
C ALA A 15 26.82 8.80 23.80
N PRO A 16 27.85 8.84 24.67
CA PRO A 16 28.87 7.79 24.73
C PRO A 16 28.28 6.41 25.04
N GLN A 17 27.28 6.34 25.91
CA GLN A 17 26.61 5.09 26.24
C GLN A 17 25.88 4.48 25.04
N PHE A 18 25.21 5.30 24.22
CA PHE A 18 24.62 4.85 22.97
C PHE A 18 25.69 4.26 22.04
N TYR A 19 26.80 4.97 21.80
CA TYR A 19 27.87 4.47 20.94
C TYR A 19 28.52 3.18 21.46
N CYS A 20 28.74 3.07 22.77
CA CYS A 20 29.24 1.84 23.39
C CYS A 20 28.26 0.67 23.20
N MET A 21 26.94 0.88 23.38
CA MET A 21 25.95 -0.16 23.11
C MET A 21 25.91 -0.57 21.64
N GLN A 22 26.02 0.38 20.70
CA GLN A 22 26.09 0.08 19.28
C GLN A 22 27.37 -0.70 18.93
N LEU A 23 28.51 -0.34 19.52
CA LEU A 23 29.80 -0.99 19.27
C LEU A 23 29.81 -2.43 19.81
N VAL A 24 29.34 -2.63 21.05
CA VAL A 24 29.16 -3.96 21.63
C VAL A 24 28.14 -4.78 20.86
N GLY A 25 27.04 -4.17 20.43
CA GLY A 25 26.00 -4.82 19.61
C GLY A 25 26.54 -5.28 18.25
N ASN A 26 27.28 -4.44 17.54
CA ASN A 26 27.90 -4.80 16.26
C ASN A 26 28.94 -5.92 16.42
N ILE A 27 29.81 -5.85 17.44
CA ILE A 27 30.76 -6.92 17.74
C ILE A 27 30.02 -8.23 18.07
N SER A 28 28.93 -8.15 18.83
CA SER A 28 28.10 -9.31 19.15
C SER A 28 27.40 -9.88 17.92
N LEU A 29 27.04 -9.06 16.92
CA LEU A 29 26.50 -9.55 15.65
C LEU A 29 27.58 -10.21 14.77
N ILE A 30 28.84 -9.80 14.88
CA ILE A 30 29.98 -10.41 14.15
C ILE A 30 30.40 -11.74 14.77
N LEU A 31 30.48 -11.79 16.11
CA LEU A 31 31.00 -12.95 16.85
C LEU A 31 29.90 -13.88 17.37
N GLY A 32 28.66 -13.39 17.44
CA GLY A 32 27.52 -14.13 17.96
C GLY A 32 26.93 -15.12 16.96
N PRO A 33 26.03 -16.01 17.43
CA PRO A 33 25.43 -17.03 16.59
C PRO A 33 24.52 -16.41 15.53
N VAL A 34 24.90 -16.56 14.25
CA VAL A 34 24.10 -16.13 13.08
C VAL A 34 23.03 -17.13 12.66
N ALA A 35 22.91 -18.27 13.36
CA ALA A 35 21.94 -19.33 13.06
C ALA A 35 20.49 -18.82 13.00
N GLN A 36 20.15 -17.81 13.81
CA GLN A 36 18.83 -17.18 13.86
C GLN A 36 18.39 -16.58 12.51
N TYR A 37 19.34 -16.18 11.65
CA TYR A 37 19.05 -15.66 10.31
C TYR A 37 18.79 -16.77 9.29
N HIS A 38 19.14 -18.01 9.61
CA HIS A 38 18.97 -19.17 8.74
C HIS A 38 17.86 -20.11 9.24
N GLU A 39 17.20 -19.78 10.35
CA GLU A 39 16.16 -20.59 10.96
C GLU A 39 14.83 -19.84 11.02
N ASN A 40 13.73 -20.60 10.91
CA ASN A 40 12.40 -20.02 11.07
C ASN A 40 12.14 -19.76 12.55
N SER A 41 11.57 -18.60 12.86
CA SER A 41 11.04 -18.23 14.17
C SER A 41 9.56 -17.89 14.07
N ARG A 42 8.92 -17.58 15.20
CA ARG A 42 7.52 -17.12 15.22
C ARG A 42 7.28 -15.87 14.36
N TYR A 43 8.28 -15.02 14.18
CA TYR A 43 8.15 -13.72 13.52
C TYR A 43 8.99 -13.59 12.24
N TYR A 44 9.77 -14.62 11.89
CA TYR A 44 10.70 -14.58 10.76
C TYR A 44 10.74 -15.93 10.05
N SER A 45 10.72 -15.92 8.72
CA SER A 45 10.83 -17.14 7.91
C SER A 45 12.08 -17.04 7.04
N ALA A 46 13.17 -17.65 7.51
CA ALA A 46 14.44 -17.73 6.80
C ALA A 46 14.43 -18.81 5.70
N ILE A 47 13.77 -19.93 5.98
CA ILE A 47 13.72 -21.11 5.12
C ILE A 47 12.35 -21.15 4.45
N LYS A 48 12.36 -21.17 3.11
CA LYS A 48 11.16 -21.36 2.30
C LYS A 48 10.45 -22.66 2.75
N PRO A 49 9.12 -22.64 2.96
CA PRO A 49 8.37 -23.87 3.27
C PRO A 49 8.52 -24.91 2.15
N ALA A 50 8.45 -26.19 2.52
CA ALA A 50 8.39 -27.27 1.56
C ALA A 50 7.13 -27.12 0.68
N PRO A 51 7.17 -27.54 -0.61
CA PRO A 51 6.00 -27.52 -1.47
C PRO A 51 4.82 -28.24 -0.82
N ASN A 52 3.63 -27.65 -0.92
CA ASN A 52 2.40 -28.21 -0.38
C ASN A 52 1.35 -28.22 -1.50
N PRO A 53 1.15 -29.37 -2.19
CA PRO A 53 0.23 -29.46 -3.32
C PRO A 53 -1.20 -28.99 -3.00
N ALA A 54 -1.67 -29.12 -1.76
CA ALA A 54 -3.00 -28.65 -1.38
C ALA A 54 -3.13 -27.12 -1.41
N VAL A 55 -2.04 -26.41 -1.09
CA VAL A 55 -1.98 -24.94 -1.11
C VAL A 55 -1.55 -24.44 -2.49
N ASP A 56 -0.52 -25.07 -3.05
CA ASP A 56 0.11 -24.66 -4.31
C ASP A 56 -0.82 -24.83 -5.52
N ASN A 57 -1.82 -25.73 -5.44
CA ASN A 57 -2.84 -25.91 -6.48
C ASN A 57 -4.09 -25.04 -6.29
N ALA A 58 -4.21 -24.32 -5.18
CA ALA A 58 -5.41 -23.57 -4.79
C ALA A 58 -5.06 -22.11 -4.47
N LEU A 59 -4.29 -21.48 -5.36
CA LEU A 59 -3.85 -20.09 -5.17
C LEU A 59 -5.04 -19.11 -5.32
N PRO A 60 -5.28 -18.23 -4.34
CA PRO A 60 -6.38 -17.27 -4.40
C PRO A 60 -6.11 -16.13 -5.40
N HIS A 61 -7.13 -15.32 -5.65
CA HIS A 61 -6.90 -13.99 -6.21
C HIS A 61 -6.21 -13.09 -5.17
N ILE A 62 -5.18 -12.35 -5.57
CA ILE A 62 -4.49 -11.39 -4.70
C ILE A 62 -4.56 -9.96 -5.24
N THR A 63 -4.90 -9.00 -4.39
CA THR A 63 -4.82 -7.57 -4.72
C THR A 63 -3.61 -6.97 -4.03
N ILE A 64 -2.67 -6.45 -4.82
CA ILE A 64 -1.44 -5.85 -4.34
C ILE A 64 -1.67 -4.35 -4.17
N GLN A 65 -1.87 -3.92 -2.93
CA GLN A 65 -2.10 -2.52 -2.61
C GLN A 65 -0.77 -1.76 -2.45
N CYS A 66 -0.61 -0.66 -3.20
CA CYS A 66 0.58 0.16 -3.22
C CYS A 66 0.27 1.61 -2.80
N PRO A 67 0.59 2.03 -1.56
CA PRO A 67 0.41 3.40 -1.13
C PRO A 67 1.50 4.30 -1.73
N VAL A 68 1.09 5.37 -2.39
CA VAL A 68 1.95 6.40 -2.99
C VAL A 68 1.62 7.75 -2.37
N TYR A 69 2.68 8.52 -2.10
CA TYR A 69 2.61 9.91 -1.70
C TYR A 69 3.64 10.72 -2.48
N LYS A 70 4.92 10.76 -2.07
CA LYS A 70 5.92 11.66 -2.70
C LYS A 70 6.84 10.99 -3.70
N GLU A 71 6.63 9.71 -3.97
CA GLU A 71 7.43 8.89 -4.86
C GLU A 71 7.31 9.41 -6.31
N SER A 72 8.43 9.44 -7.02
CA SER A 72 8.43 9.85 -8.44
C SER A 72 7.95 8.71 -9.32
N LEU A 73 7.18 9.04 -10.37
CA LEU A 73 6.74 8.05 -11.35
C LEU A 73 7.92 7.26 -11.94
N ARG A 74 8.88 7.96 -12.53
CA ARG A 74 10.00 7.33 -13.27
C ARG A 74 11.02 6.61 -12.39
N LYS A 75 11.41 7.19 -11.24
CA LYS A 75 12.48 6.60 -10.41
C LYS A 75 11.99 5.58 -9.40
N THR A 76 10.69 5.54 -9.12
CA THR A 76 10.17 4.74 -8.00
C THR A 76 8.96 3.92 -8.41
N ILE A 77 7.86 4.57 -8.82
CA ILE A 77 6.59 3.87 -9.05
C ILE A 77 6.71 2.91 -10.23
N ALA A 78 7.21 3.39 -11.37
CA ALA A 78 7.36 2.60 -12.58
C ALA A 78 8.27 1.38 -12.37
N PRO A 79 9.52 1.49 -11.86
CA PRO A 79 10.33 0.31 -11.60
C PRO A 79 9.65 -0.62 -10.60
N SER A 80 9.07 -0.12 -9.50
CA SER A 80 8.36 -0.95 -8.53
C SER A 80 7.21 -1.74 -9.14
N VAL A 81 6.38 -1.11 -9.98
CA VAL A 81 5.27 -1.77 -10.69
C VAL A 81 5.78 -2.85 -11.63
N LEU A 82 6.86 -2.59 -12.38
CA LEU A 82 7.44 -3.59 -13.29
C LEU A 82 8.00 -4.81 -12.52
N TRP A 83 8.63 -4.59 -11.36
CA TRP A 83 9.08 -5.67 -10.49
C TRP A 83 7.90 -6.49 -9.93
N VAL A 84 6.84 -5.80 -9.49
CA VAL A 84 5.62 -6.46 -9.01
C VAL A 84 4.97 -7.27 -10.13
N LYS A 85 4.85 -6.73 -11.34
CA LYS A 85 4.32 -7.46 -12.50
C LYS A 85 5.12 -8.71 -12.84
N LYS A 86 6.45 -8.69 -12.71
CA LYS A 86 7.28 -9.90 -12.86
C LYS A 86 6.94 -10.96 -11.81
N ALA A 87 6.66 -10.56 -10.58
CA ALA A 87 6.21 -11.47 -9.52
C ALA A 87 4.79 -12.00 -9.81
N MET A 88 3.88 -11.13 -10.26
CA MET A 88 2.52 -11.52 -10.68
C MET A 88 2.53 -12.54 -11.81
N GLN A 89 3.43 -12.38 -12.80
CA GLN A 89 3.61 -13.39 -13.84
C GLN A 89 3.97 -14.74 -13.23
N THR A 90 4.94 -14.80 -12.31
CA THR A 90 5.29 -16.05 -11.62
C THR A 90 4.08 -16.65 -10.88
N TYR A 91 3.29 -15.82 -10.21
CA TYR A 91 2.09 -16.24 -9.49
C TYR A 91 1.02 -16.79 -10.44
N ALA A 92 0.83 -16.16 -11.60
CA ALA A 92 -0.09 -16.60 -12.63
C ALA A 92 0.32 -17.94 -13.26
N HIS A 93 1.62 -18.18 -13.48
CA HIS A 93 2.11 -19.49 -13.95
C HIS A 93 1.84 -20.63 -12.97
N GLN A 94 1.64 -20.31 -11.68
CA GLN A 94 1.27 -21.29 -10.64
C GLN A 94 -0.26 -21.48 -10.55
N GLY A 95 -1.05 -20.78 -11.36
CA GLY A 95 -2.51 -20.85 -11.39
C GLY A 95 -3.23 -19.79 -10.55
N GLY A 96 -2.49 -18.88 -9.89
CA GLY A 96 -3.08 -17.77 -9.16
C GLY A 96 -3.53 -16.63 -10.08
N THR A 97 -4.31 -15.70 -9.55
CA THR A 97 -4.65 -14.44 -10.25
C THR A 97 -4.34 -13.25 -9.37
N SER A 98 -4.04 -12.10 -9.97
CA SER A 98 -3.63 -10.94 -9.19
C SER A 98 -3.93 -9.61 -9.87
N ALA A 99 -4.23 -8.59 -9.07
CA ALA A 99 -4.42 -7.21 -9.51
C ALA A 99 -3.50 -6.25 -8.71
N ILE A 100 -3.16 -5.10 -9.29
CA ILE A 100 -2.46 -4.01 -8.60
C ILE A 100 -3.46 -2.89 -8.32
N PHE A 101 -3.43 -2.35 -7.10
CA PHE A 101 -4.24 -1.20 -6.71
C PHE A 101 -3.38 -0.10 -6.08
N ILE A 102 -3.32 1.07 -6.71
CA ILE A 102 -2.48 2.18 -6.24
C ILE A 102 -3.32 3.20 -5.46
N CYS A 103 -2.88 3.57 -4.26
CA CYS A 103 -3.49 4.65 -3.49
C CYS A 103 -2.56 5.88 -3.53
N ASP A 104 -2.74 6.77 -4.52
CA ASP A 104 -1.85 7.92 -4.80
C ASP A 104 -2.44 9.24 -4.28
N ASP A 105 -2.12 9.57 -3.01
CA ASP A 105 -2.60 10.78 -2.32
C ASP A 105 -2.08 12.08 -3.00
N ARG A 106 -1.02 12.02 -3.82
CA ARG A 106 -0.40 13.23 -4.38
C ARG A 106 -0.97 13.62 -5.73
N MET A 107 -1.86 12.82 -6.30
CA MET A 107 -2.62 13.21 -7.49
C MET A 107 -3.30 14.58 -7.32
N GLN A 108 -3.60 14.99 -6.09
CA GLN A 108 -4.19 16.29 -5.77
C GLN A 108 -3.22 17.48 -5.87
N VAL A 109 -1.91 17.25 -5.70
CA VAL A 109 -0.92 18.32 -5.48
C VAL A 109 0.13 18.37 -6.61
N VAL A 110 0.29 17.31 -7.39
CA VAL A 110 1.18 17.32 -8.56
C VAL A 110 0.65 18.25 -9.66
N SER A 111 1.57 18.70 -10.53
CA SER A 111 1.19 19.48 -11.71
C SER A 111 0.26 18.68 -12.62
N GLU A 112 -0.49 19.38 -13.47
CA GLU A 112 -1.42 18.76 -14.41
C GLU A 112 -0.71 17.75 -15.33
N GLU A 113 0.49 18.10 -15.77
CA GLU A 113 1.31 17.26 -16.64
C GLU A 113 1.74 15.97 -15.94
N GLU A 114 2.23 16.06 -14.70
CA GLU A 114 2.63 14.88 -13.92
C GLU A 114 1.41 14.01 -13.58
N ARG A 115 0.25 14.61 -13.31
CA ARG A 115 -0.99 13.88 -13.06
C ARG A 115 -1.40 13.06 -14.29
N LYS A 116 -1.39 13.67 -15.47
CA LYS A 116 -1.71 13.01 -16.73
C LYS A 116 -0.70 11.90 -17.05
N GLU A 117 0.59 12.13 -16.84
CA GLU A 117 1.63 11.10 -17.04
C GLU A 117 1.38 9.88 -16.13
N ARG A 118 1.02 10.12 -14.85
CA ARG A 118 0.66 9.05 -13.91
C ARG A 118 -0.60 8.29 -14.31
N MET A 119 -1.67 9.00 -14.65
CA MET A 119 -2.93 8.37 -15.10
C MET A 119 -2.72 7.53 -16.36
N ALA A 120 -1.98 8.06 -17.34
CA ALA A 120 -1.64 7.33 -18.55
C ALA A 120 -0.84 6.06 -18.23
N PHE A 121 0.15 6.16 -17.35
CA PHE A 121 0.94 5.00 -16.91
C PHE A 121 0.07 3.95 -16.20
N TYR A 122 -0.84 4.37 -15.31
CA TYR A 122 -1.75 3.44 -14.63
C TYR A 122 -2.71 2.75 -15.61
N ALA A 123 -3.26 3.49 -16.57
CA ALA A 123 -4.14 2.96 -17.61
C ALA A 123 -3.41 1.99 -18.56
N GLU A 124 -2.22 2.36 -19.06
CA GLU A 124 -1.38 1.51 -19.92
C GLU A 124 -1.04 0.17 -19.25
N HIS A 125 -0.97 0.18 -17.92
CA HIS A 125 -0.63 -1.00 -17.14
C HIS A 125 -1.82 -1.72 -16.50
N ASP A 126 -3.05 -1.33 -16.81
CA ASP A 126 -4.27 -1.92 -16.23
C ASP A 126 -4.24 -1.90 -14.68
N ILE A 127 -3.95 -0.72 -14.13
CA ILE A 127 -3.84 -0.49 -12.69
C ILE A 127 -4.97 0.40 -12.22
N GLY A 128 -5.83 -0.14 -11.37
CA GLY A 128 -6.80 0.65 -10.62
C GLY A 128 -6.08 1.60 -9.66
N TRP A 129 -6.53 2.84 -9.57
CA TRP A 129 -5.96 3.82 -8.66
C TRP A 129 -7.02 4.65 -7.97
N VAL A 130 -6.69 5.14 -6.78
CA VAL A 130 -7.53 6.07 -6.01
C VAL A 130 -6.67 7.18 -5.45
N ALA A 131 -7.24 8.39 -5.41
CA ALA A 131 -6.68 9.51 -4.68
C ALA A 131 -7.73 9.99 -3.67
N ARG A 132 -7.31 10.11 -2.41
CA ARG A 132 -8.17 10.59 -1.34
C ARG A 132 -8.10 12.12 -1.23
N PRO A 133 -9.19 12.79 -0.82
CA PRO A 133 -9.19 14.19 -0.41
C PRO A 133 -8.14 14.56 0.64
N GLY A 134 -7.68 15.80 0.61
CA GLY A 134 -6.89 16.38 1.67
C GLY A 134 -7.67 16.41 2.98
N ASN A 135 -6.96 16.39 4.10
CA ASN A 135 -7.62 16.42 5.40
C ASN A 135 -8.25 17.79 5.67
N ASN A 136 -9.54 17.80 5.96
CA ASN A 136 -10.40 18.97 6.08
C ASN A 136 -10.64 19.70 4.73
N GLU A 137 -10.43 19.01 3.61
CA GLU A 137 -10.84 19.48 2.30
C GLU A 137 -12.17 18.80 1.94
N ASP A 138 -13.11 19.56 1.38
CA ASP A 138 -14.42 19.06 0.90
C ASP A 138 -15.21 18.24 1.94
N GLY A 139 -15.10 18.61 3.22
CA GLY A 139 -15.77 17.90 4.33
C GLY A 139 -15.10 16.58 4.75
N PHE A 140 -14.02 16.16 4.08
CA PHE A 140 -13.31 14.93 4.39
C PHE A 140 -12.44 15.07 5.66
N VAL A 141 -12.78 14.34 6.71
CA VAL A 141 -11.97 14.26 7.94
C VAL A 141 -11.20 12.94 7.96
N ARG A 142 -9.87 13.01 7.92
CA ARG A 142 -9.02 11.82 7.90
C ARG A 142 -9.07 11.11 9.27
N PRO A 143 -9.50 9.84 9.34
CA PRO A 143 -9.46 9.10 10.58
C PRO A 143 -8.02 8.72 10.94
N GLY A 144 -7.67 8.93 12.21
CA GLY A 144 -6.43 8.43 12.82
C GLY A 144 -5.16 9.22 12.50
N LYS A 145 -4.09 8.85 13.23
CA LYS A 145 -2.78 9.52 13.19
C LYS A 145 -1.89 9.06 12.03
N PHE A 146 -2.08 7.83 11.54
CA PHE A 146 -1.20 7.21 10.56
C PHE A 146 -1.66 7.46 9.11
N LYS A 147 -0.94 8.33 8.40
CA LYS A 147 -1.31 8.78 7.04
C LYS A 147 -1.35 7.66 6.01
N LYS A 148 -0.37 6.74 6.01
CA LYS A 148 -0.27 5.62 5.06
C LYS A 148 -1.41 4.62 5.21
N ALA A 149 -1.65 4.15 6.44
CA ALA A 149 -2.76 3.24 6.73
C ALA A 149 -4.11 3.88 6.39
N SER A 150 -4.28 5.16 6.73
CA SER A 150 -5.50 5.89 6.43
C SER A 150 -5.74 6.06 4.91
N ASN A 151 -4.68 6.22 4.10
CA ASN A 151 -4.80 6.25 2.64
C ASN A 151 -5.28 4.89 2.10
N MET A 152 -4.62 3.80 2.51
CA MET A 152 -5.01 2.44 2.11
C MET A 152 -6.45 2.08 2.53
N ASN A 153 -6.85 2.47 3.75
CA ASN A 153 -8.20 2.23 4.25
C ASN A 153 -9.26 3.01 3.48
N TYR A 154 -8.94 4.21 2.97
CA TYR A 154 -9.86 4.97 2.12
C TYR A 154 -10.17 4.21 0.83
N GLY A 155 -9.14 3.67 0.17
CA GLY A 155 -9.32 2.85 -1.03
C GLY A 155 -10.16 1.59 -0.77
N LEU A 156 -9.93 0.90 0.36
CA LEU A 156 -10.73 -0.26 0.75
C LEU A 156 -12.18 0.10 1.13
N ALA A 157 -12.39 1.25 1.77
CA ALA A 157 -13.75 1.72 2.07
C ALA A 157 -14.53 2.03 0.80
N LEU A 158 -13.86 2.65 -0.19
CA LEU A 158 -14.45 2.92 -1.50
C LEU A 158 -14.79 1.60 -2.22
N SER A 159 -13.89 0.61 -2.22
CA SER A 159 -14.15 -0.68 -2.88
C SER A 159 -15.33 -1.43 -2.26
N LEU A 160 -15.47 -1.41 -0.93
CA LEU A 160 -16.62 -2.04 -0.24
C LEU A 160 -17.95 -1.34 -0.59
N LYS A 161 -17.95 -0.01 -0.70
CA LYS A 161 -19.14 0.74 -1.12
C LYS A 161 -19.48 0.48 -2.59
N LEU A 162 -18.48 0.45 -3.46
CA LEU A 162 -18.63 0.08 -4.87
C LEU A 162 -19.27 -1.29 -5.00
N GLU A 163 -18.73 -2.31 -4.34
CA GLU A 163 -19.24 -3.68 -4.37
C GLU A 163 -20.72 -3.73 -3.92
N ARG A 164 -21.06 -2.99 -2.85
CA ARG A 164 -22.43 -2.92 -2.35
C ARG A 164 -23.39 -2.27 -3.36
N HIS A 165 -23.01 -1.15 -3.97
CA HIS A 165 -23.84 -0.46 -4.97
C HIS A 165 -23.97 -1.28 -6.25
N LEU A 166 -22.88 -1.91 -6.71
CA LEU A 166 -22.89 -2.78 -7.88
C LEU A 166 -23.84 -3.97 -7.66
N SER A 167 -23.71 -4.66 -6.52
CA SER A 167 -24.61 -5.78 -6.16
C SER A 167 -26.08 -5.35 -6.10
N ALA A 168 -26.37 -4.13 -5.65
CA ALA A 168 -27.73 -3.60 -5.60
C ALA A 168 -28.30 -3.28 -7.00
N LEU A 169 -27.46 -2.73 -7.89
CA LEU A 169 -27.84 -2.44 -9.28
C LEU A 169 -28.09 -3.72 -10.08
N GLU A 170 -27.22 -4.72 -9.93
CA GLU A 170 -27.37 -6.05 -10.52
C GLU A 170 -28.67 -6.73 -10.04
N ALA A 171 -28.94 -6.69 -8.73
CA ALA A 171 -30.17 -7.25 -8.15
C ALA A 171 -31.45 -6.55 -8.63
N ALA A 172 -31.35 -5.26 -8.96
CA ALA A 172 -32.44 -4.49 -9.53
C ALA A 172 -32.63 -4.73 -11.05
N ALA A 173 -31.81 -5.61 -11.67
CA ALA A 173 -31.81 -5.91 -13.09
C ALA A 173 -31.78 -4.65 -13.96
N VAL A 174 -31.05 -3.64 -13.48
CA VAL A 174 -30.86 -2.40 -14.21
C VAL A 174 -30.06 -2.74 -15.47
N ALA A 175 -30.67 -2.53 -16.63
CA ALA A 175 -30.00 -2.78 -17.89
C ALA A 175 -28.81 -1.84 -18.03
N GLU A 176 -27.70 -2.37 -18.55
CA GLU A 176 -26.61 -1.56 -19.06
C GLU A 176 -27.17 -0.58 -20.10
N ASP A 177 -26.94 0.71 -19.89
CA ASP A 177 -27.21 1.74 -20.90
C ASP A 177 -26.01 1.82 -21.83
N ASP A 178 -26.22 2.14 -23.10
CA ASP A 178 -25.15 2.23 -24.10
C ASP A 178 -24.11 3.33 -23.76
N ASN A 179 -24.43 4.24 -22.81
CA ASN A 179 -23.56 5.35 -22.41
C ASN A 179 -22.83 5.19 -21.07
N GLU A 180 -23.30 4.35 -20.13
CA GLU A 180 -22.66 4.23 -18.79
C GLU A 180 -22.66 2.76 -18.34
N CYS A 181 -21.46 2.22 -18.13
CA CYS A 181 -21.26 0.87 -17.61
C CYS A 181 -21.77 0.79 -16.16
N LEU A 182 -22.33 -0.35 -15.76
CA LEU A 182 -22.90 -0.52 -14.40
C LEU A 182 -21.86 -0.24 -13.30
N GLU A 183 -20.60 -0.63 -13.52
CA GLU A 183 -19.49 -0.38 -12.60
C GLU A 183 -19.17 1.10 -12.44
N GLU A 184 -19.25 1.88 -13.53
CA GLU A 184 -19.01 3.33 -13.49
C GLU A 184 -20.11 4.04 -12.71
N TRP A 185 -21.37 3.63 -12.89
CA TRP A 185 -22.48 4.14 -12.10
C TRP A 185 -22.34 3.75 -10.62
N ALA A 186 -22.05 2.48 -10.33
CA ALA A 186 -21.82 2.02 -8.96
C ALA A 186 -20.67 2.79 -8.29
N LEU A 187 -19.59 3.07 -9.03
CA LEU A 187 -18.47 3.86 -8.54
C LEU A 187 -18.87 5.30 -8.25
N ARG A 188 -19.67 5.92 -9.10
CA ARG A 188 -20.20 7.27 -8.89
C ARG A 188 -21.05 7.34 -7.62
N LEU A 189 -21.93 6.37 -7.39
CA LEU A 189 -22.72 6.28 -6.14
C LEU A 189 -21.82 6.08 -4.92
N ALA A 190 -20.81 5.21 -5.03
CA ALA A 190 -19.85 4.97 -3.96
C ALA A 190 -19.07 6.24 -3.60
N VAL A 191 -18.60 7.00 -4.60
CA VAL A 191 -17.90 8.28 -4.40
C VAL A 191 -18.82 9.31 -3.75
N GLN A 192 -20.09 9.42 -4.18
CA GLN A 192 -21.05 10.34 -3.57
C GLN A 192 -21.26 10.03 -2.08
N GLU A 193 -21.32 8.76 -1.70
CA GLU A 193 -21.47 8.35 -0.30
C GLU A 193 -20.18 8.51 0.53
N MET A 194 -19.02 8.77 -0.08
CA MET A 194 -17.79 9.04 0.67
C MET A 194 -17.77 10.43 1.32
N TYR A 195 -18.68 11.32 0.91
CA TYR A 195 -18.88 12.66 1.44
C TYR A 195 -20.21 12.78 2.19
#